data_AF-A0A930UN63-F1
#
_entry.id   AF-A0A930UN63-F1
#
_cell.length_a   1.000
_cell.length_b   1.000
_cell.length_c   1.000
_cell.angle_alpha   90.00
_cell.angle_beta   90.00
_cell.angle_gamma   90.00
#
_symmetry.space_group_name_H-M   'P 1'
#
loop_
_entity.id
_entity.type
_entity.pdbx_description
1 polymer ?
#
loop_
_entity_poly.entity_id
_entity_poly.type
_entity_poly.pdbx_seq_one_letter_code
_entity_poly.pdbx_strand_id
1 'polypeptide(L)'
;MEIRHRNNKSRKICECESTAQKELGKDGAKNLRARLADLKAVERVSDLKKGNPHPLKGNREGQFALRIVGGKRLVFSPDHGVQEPRSVDGSIDWQRVTSILIEEIGDYHSG
;
A
#
# COMPACT_ATOMS: atom_id res chain seq x y z
N MET A 1 0.07 2.38 -12.35
CA MET A 1 0.67 1.12 -11.86
C MET A 1 -0.38 0.02 -11.68
N GLU A 2 0.01 -1.25 -11.84
CA GLU A 2 -0.86 -2.42 -11.58
C GLU A 2 -1.05 -2.65 -10.07
N ILE A 3 -2.27 -3.03 -9.66
CA ILE A 3 -2.61 -3.24 -8.25
C ILE A 3 -3.36 -4.57 -8.11
N ARG A 4 -2.77 -5.50 -7.35
CA ARG A 4 -3.41 -6.75 -6.92
C ARG A 4 -3.72 -6.72 -5.43
N HIS A 5 -4.51 -7.69 -4.98
CA HIS A 5 -4.93 -7.80 -3.58
C HIS A 5 -4.57 -9.17 -3.04
N ARG A 6 -3.94 -9.22 -1.86
CA ARG A 6 -3.52 -10.47 -1.20
C ARG A 6 -4.68 -11.43 -0.94
N ASN A 7 -5.87 -10.88 -0.69
CA ASN A 7 -7.07 -11.64 -0.33
C ASN A 7 -8.36 -10.86 -0.62
N ASN A 8 -9.50 -11.53 -0.48
CA ASN A 8 -10.81 -10.92 -0.67
C ASN A 8 -11.12 -9.79 0.33
N LYS A 9 -10.49 -9.79 1.52
CA LYS A 9 -10.71 -8.73 2.53
C LYS A 9 -10.13 -7.40 2.07
N SER A 10 -8.84 -7.37 1.72
CA SER A 10 -8.17 -6.17 1.19
C SER A 10 -8.87 -5.65 -0.06
N ARG A 11 -9.25 -6.56 -0.98
CA ARG A 11 -10.04 -6.22 -2.17
C ARG A 11 -11.37 -5.53 -1.82
N LYS A 12 -12.17 -6.13 -0.92
CA LYS A 12 -13.46 -5.56 -0.53
C LYS A 12 -13.32 -4.19 0.13
N ILE A 13 -12.30 -3.99 0.96
CA ILE A 13 -12.03 -2.68 1.58
C ILE A 13 -11.69 -1.63 0.51
N CYS A 14 -10.96 -1.99 -0.56
CA CYS A 14 -10.65 -1.09 -1.66
C CYS A 14 -11.85 -0.79 -2.57
N GLU A 15 -12.68 -1.79 -2.86
CA GLU A 15 -13.72 -1.71 -3.90
C GLU A 15 -15.11 -1.32 -3.35
N CYS A 16 -15.39 -1.58 -2.07
CA CYS A 16 -16.71 -1.38 -1.47
C CYS A 16 -16.68 -0.27 -0.42
N GLU A 17 -17.37 0.85 -0.71
CA GLU A 17 -17.42 2.02 0.18
C GLU A 17 -17.89 1.71 1.59
N SER A 18 -19.01 1.00 1.71
CA SER A 18 -19.60 0.67 3.01
C SER A 18 -18.66 -0.19 3.84
N THR A 19 -17.91 -1.09 3.18
CA THR A 19 -16.86 -1.88 3.85
C THR A 19 -15.71 -0.97 4.30
N ALA A 20 -15.21 -0.10 3.43
CA ALA A 20 -14.15 0.85 3.80
C ALA A 20 -14.56 1.75 4.98
N GLN A 21 -15.79 2.26 4.98
CA GLN A 21 -16.31 3.11 6.05
C GLN A 21 -16.46 2.34 7.37
N LYS A 22 -16.89 1.08 7.32
CA LYS A 22 -16.97 0.22 8.50
C LYS A 22 -15.58 -0.02 9.12
N GLU A 23 -14.58 -0.30 8.29
CA GLU A 23 -13.24 -0.64 8.78
C GLU A 23 -12.40 0.59 9.15
N LEU A 24 -12.58 1.73 8.46
CA LEU A 24 -11.70 2.89 8.53
C LEU A 24 -12.38 4.18 9.01
N GLY A 25 -13.71 4.17 9.17
CA GLY A 25 -14.51 5.38 9.34
C GLY A 25 -14.65 6.16 8.03
N LYS A 26 -15.49 7.20 8.05
CA LYS A 26 -15.78 8.03 6.86
C LYS A 26 -14.53 8.70 6.28
N ASP A 27 -13.72 9.34 7.13
CA ASP A 27 -12.50 10.01 6.70
C ASP A 27 -11.43 9.02 6.25
N GLY A 28 -11.33 7.87 6.92
CA GLY A 28 -10.41 6.81 6.52
C GLY A 28 -10.77 6.22 5.16
N ALA A 29 -12.06 5.99 4.88
CA ALA A 29 -12.52 5.54 3.56
C ALA A 29 -12.24 6.56 2.46
N LYS A 30 -12.46 7.85 2.73
CA LYS A 30 -12.10 8.94 1.81
C LYS A 30 -10.60 8.98 1.53
N ASN A 31 -9.78 8.88 2.58
CA ASN A 31 -8.32 8.89 2.44
C ASN A 31 -7.81 7.65 1.72
N LEU A 32 -8.37 6.46 1.98
CA LEU A 32 -8.04 5.23 1.25
C LEU A 32 -8.28 5.40 -0.25
N ARG A 33 -9.43 5.92 -0.65
CA ARG A 33 -9.72 6.21 -2.06
C ARG A 33 -8.71 7.16 -2.67
N ALA A 34 -8.33 8.21 -1.94
CA ALA A 34 -7.29 9.13 -2.41
C ALA A 34 -5.92 8.42 -2.55
N ARG A 35 -5.54 7.51 -1.64
CA ARG A 35 -4.31 6.72 -1.77
C ARG A 35 -4.34 5.80 -3.00
N LEU A 36 -5.48 5.13 -3.24
CA LEU A 36 -5.66 4.26 -4.41
C LEU A 36 -5.64 5.06 -5.72
N ALA A 37 -6.21 6.26 -5.74
CA ALA A 37 -6.14 7.17 -6.88
C ALA A 37 -4.69 7.62 -7.14
N ASP A 38 -3.97 8.02 -6.09
CA ASP A 38 -2.56 8.41 -6.20
C ASP A 38 -1.70 7.25 -6.75
N LEU A 39 -1.91 6.01 -6.29
CA LEU A 39 -1.23 4.82 -6.81
C LEU A 39 -1.51 4.55 -8.29
N LYS A 40 -2.74 4.80 -8.74
CA LYS A 40 -3.12 4.64 -10.15
C LYS A 40 -2.53 5.75 -11.04
N ALA A 41 -2.35 6.95 -10.49
CA ALA A 41 -1.86 8.12 -11.20
C ALA A 41 -0.34 8.14 -11.41
N VAL A 42 0.41 7.32 -10.67
CA VAL A 42 1.88 7.23 -10.79
C VAL A 42 2.30 5.99 -11.59
N GLU A 43 3.46 6.11 -12.24
CA GLU A 43 4.12 4.98 -12.90
C GLU A 43 4.85 4.10 -11.89
N ARG A 44 5.47 4.72 -10.87
CA ARG A 44 6.37 4.05 -9.92
C ARG A 44 6.07 4.45 -8.48
N VAL A 45 6.36 3.56 -7.53
CA VAL A 45 6.13 3.82 -6.09
C VAL A 45 6.88 5.06 -5.59
N SER A 46 8.08 5.32 -6.09
CA SER A 46 8.90 6.50 -5.74
C SER A 46 8.24 7.86 -6.05
N ASP A 47 7.25 7.87 -6.94
CA ASP A 47 6.58 9.10 -7.36
C ASP A 47 5.46 9.51 -6.39
N LEU A 48 5.08 8.62 -5.47
CA LEU A 48 4.10 8.92 -4.42
C LEU A 48 4.61 10.04 -3.51
N LYS A 49 3.80 11.08 -3.32
CA LYS A 49 4.13 12.21 -2.42
C LYS A 49 3.22 12.32 -1.21
N LYS A 50 1.98 11.84 -1.33
CA LYS A 50 0.94 12.00 -0.30
C LYS A 50 0.82 10.76 0.57
N GLY A 51 0.35 10.94 1.79
CA GLY A 51 0.12 9.85 2.73
C GLY A 51 1.40 9.35 3.41
N ASN A 52 2.41 10.20 3.63
CA ASN A 52 3.66 9.84 4.30
C ASN A 52 4.26 8.51 3.78
N PRO A 53 4.62 8.44 2.49
CA PRO A 53 5.15 7.22 1.88
C PRO A 53 6.49 6.82 2.50
N HIS A 54 6.60 5.59 2.98
CA HIS A 54 7.86 5.06 3.52
C HIS A 54 7.95 3.52 3.41
N PRO A 55 9.16 2.98 3.20
CA PRO A 55 9.41 1.56 3.37
C PRO A 55 9.30 1.18 4.85
N LEU A 56 8.89 -0.07 5.08
CA LEU A 56 8.80 -0.69 6.39
C LEU A 56 10.09 -1.46 6.71
N LYS A 57 10.31 -1.74 7.99
CA LYS A 57 11.55 -2.34 8.52
C LYS A 57 11.25 -3.55 9.40
N GLY A 58 12.29 -4.32 9.74
CA GLY A 58 12.19 -5.49 10.63
C GLY A 58 11.37 -6.61 9.99
N ASN A 59 10.42 -7.20 10.73
CA ASN A 59 9.58 -8.29 10.24
C ASN A 59 8.70 -7.94 9.03
N ARG A 60 8.62 -6.65 8.68
CA ARG A 60 7.87 -6.14 7.53
C ARG A 60 8.79 -5.49 6.50
N GLU A 61 10.09 -5.77 6.57
CA GLU A 61 11.02 -5.44 5.50
C GLU A 61 10.51 -6.03 4.18
N GLY A 62 10.66 -5.24 3.11
CA GLY A 62 10.09 -5.56 1.81
C GLY A 62 8.68 -5.00 1.56
N GLN A 63 8.08 -4.34 2.57
CA GLN A 63 6.78 -3.69 2.44
C GLN A 63 6.90 -2.17 2.44
N PHE A 64 5.85 -1.52 1.96
CA PHE A 64 5.72 -0.06 1.89
C PHE A 64 4.38 0.38 2.46
N ALA A 65 4.35 1.53 3.14
CA ALA A 65 3.15 2.02 3.80
C ALA A 65 2.76 3.43 3.36
N LEU A 66 1.45 3.63 3.20
CA LEU A 66 0.79 4.94 3.10
C LEU A 66 -0.16 5.14 4.27
N ARG A 67 -0.10 6.31 4.91
CA ARG A 67 -1.04 6.79 5.92
C ARG A 67 -2.44 6.97 5.35
N ILE A 68 -3.42 6.40 6.06
CA ILE A 68 -4.85 6.61 5.80
C ILE A 68 -5.40 7.60 6.84
N VAL A 69 -5.49 7.18 8.11
CA VAL A 69 -6.04 7.98 9.22
C VAL A 69 -5.50 7.43 10.54
N GLY A 70 -5.15 8.29 11.50
CA GLY A 70 -4.56 7.83 12.77
C GLY A 70 -3.36 6.89 12.56
N GLY A 71 -3.39 5.73 13.23
CA GLY A 71 -2.45 4.62 13.07
C GLY A 71 -2.69 3.72 11.85
N LYS A 72 -3.82 3.90 11.13
CA LYS A 72 -4.18 3.03 10.01
C LYS A 72 -3.36 3.31 8.75
N ARG A 73 -2.94 2.24 8.07
CA ARG A 73 -2.10 2.27 6.87
C ARG A 73 -2.70 1.41 5.75
N LEU A 74 -2.39 1.81 4.52
CA LEU A 74 -2.41 0.94 3.35
C LEU A 74 -0.99 0.39 3.19
N VAL A 75 -0.84 -0.93 3.23
CA VAL A 75 0.44 -1.61 3.13
C VAL A 75 0.47 -2.51 1.92
N PHE A 76 1.57 -2.45 1.18
CA PHE A 76 1.78 -3.25 -0.02
C PHE A 76 3.24 -3.64 -0.21
N SER A 77 3.46 -4.67 -1.02
CA SER A 77 4.75 -5.18 -1.49
C SER A 77 4.82 -5.05 -3.02
N PRO A 78 6.01 -5.15 -3.65
CA PRO A 78 6.09 -5.29 -5.10
C PRO A 78 5.44 -6.59 -5.56
N ASP A 79 4.84 -6.57 -6.75
CA ASP A 79 4.20 -7.75 -7.35
C ASP A 79 4.89 -8.12 -8.68
N HIS A 80 6.20 -8.40 -8.59
CA HIS A 80 7.07 -8.78 -9.71
C HIS A 80 7.49 -10.26 -9.71
N GLY A 81 6.99 -11.06 -8.76
CA GLY A 81 7.38 -12.46 -8.62
C GLY A 81 8.88 -12.63 -8.32
N VAL A 82 9.57 -13.54 -9.01
CA VAL A 82 10.98 -13.91 -8.73
C VAL A 82 11.98 -12.78 -9.04
N GLN A 83 11.55 -11.72 -9.74
CA GLN A 83 12.40 -10.60 -10.16
C GLN A 83 12.00 -9.29 -9.47
N GLU A 84 11.88 -9.31 -8.14
CA GLU A 84 11.70 -8.07 -7.40
C GLU A 84 12.87 -7.10 -7.68
N PRO A 85 12.61 -5.84 -7.99
CA PRO A 85 13.67 -4.87 -8.18
C PRO A 85 14.46 -4.69 -6.88
N ARG A 86 15.76 -4.97 -6.92
CA ARG A 86 16.65 -4.80 -5.78
C ARG A 86 17.70 -3.72 -6.04
N SER A 87 17.98 -2.94 -5.02
CA SER A 87 19.09 -2.01 -4.93
C SER A 87 20.40 -2.77 -4.71
N VAL A 88 21.54 -2.08 -4.81
CA VAL A 88 22.88 -2.65 -4.57
C VAL A 88 23.01 -3.26 -3.17
N ASP A 89 22.31 -2.71 -2.18
CA ASP A 89 22.29 -3.17 -0.79
C ASP A 89 21.31 -4.33 -0.52
N GLY A 90 20.62 -4.82 -1.55
CA GLY A 90 19.62 -5.89 -1.43
C GLY A 90 18.24 -5.42 -0.95
N SER A 91 18.06 -4.14 -0.64
CA SER A 91 16.73 -3.56 -0.38
C SER A 91 15.90 -3.48 -1.66
N ILE A 92 14.60 -3.24 -1.55
CA ILE A 92 13.75 -3.03 -2.73
C ILE A 92 14.08 -1.69 -3.39
N ASP A 93 14.31 -1.74 -4.70
CA ASP A 93 14.40 -0.54 -5.53
C ASP A 93 13.00 -0.03 -5.88
N TRP A 94 12.43 0.81 -4.99
CA TRP A 94 11.12 1.43 -5.19
C TRP A 94 11.03 2.35 -6.41
N GLN A 95 12.17 2.74 -7.02
CA GLN A 95 12.20 3.47 -8.29
C GLN A 95 11.96 2.56 -9.51
N ARG A 96 11.80 1.26 -9.31
CA ARG A 96 11.51 0.28 -10.37
C ARG A 96 10.21 -0.48 -10.14
N VAL A 97 9.53 -0.23 -9.02
CA VAL A 97 8.26 -0.91 -8.69
C VAL A 97 7.10 -0.26 -9.43
N THR A 98 6.60 -0.96 -10.45
CA THR A 98 5.44 -0.56 -11.29
C THR A 98 4.18 -1.41 -11.08
N SER A 99 4.28 -2.47 -10.26
CA SER A 99 3.19 -3.38 -9.88
C SER A 99 3.28 -3.68 -8.39
N ILE A 100 2.14 -3.68 -7.69
CA ILE A 100 2.07 -3.89 -6.24
C ILE A 100 0.98 -4.89 -5.84
N LEU A 101 1.21 -5.56 -4.72
CA LEU A 101 0.25 -6.40 -4.02
C LEU A 101 -0.17 -5.72 -2.72
N ILE A 102 -1.44 -5.34 -2.59
CA ILE A 102 -1.98 -4.82 -1.34
C ILE A 102 -2.07 -5.97 -0.33
N GLU A 103 -1.23 -5.90 0.70
CA GLU A 103 -1.13 -6.88 1.77
C GLU A 103 -2.18 -6.63 2.85
N GLU A 104 -2.32 -5.38 3.26
CA GLU A 104 -3.11 -5.02 4.43
C GLU A 104 -3.65 -3.59 4.38
N ILE A 105 -4.84 -3.39 4.95
CA ILE A 105 -5.46 -2.09 5.15
C ILE A 105 -6.06 -2.07 6.55
N GLY A 106 -5.50 -1.25 7.45
CA GLY A 106 -5.94 -1.27 8.85
C GLY A 106 -4.89 -0.73 9.81
N ASP A 107 -5.09 -0.97 11.10
CA ASP A 107 -4.12 -0.59 12.12
C ASP A 107 -2.89 -1.48 12.04
N TYR A 108 -1.78 -0.86 11.62
CA TYR A 108 -0.53 -1.52 11.35
C TYR A 108 0.33 -1.70 12.61
N HIS A 109 0.00 -1.02 13.72
CA HIS A 109 0.82 -0.97 14.93
C HIS A 109 0.67 -2.19 15.87
N SER A 110 0.08 -3.29 15.40
CA SER A 110 -0.22 -4.47 16.23
C SER A 110 0.68 -5.68 15.95
N GLY A 111 1.87 -5.47 15.38
CA GLY A 111 2.85 -6.52 15.10
C GLY A 111 4.08 -6.43 15.98
#